data_AF-A0A6P6VAJ3-F1
#
_entry.id   AF-A0A6P6VAJ3-F1
#
_cell.length_a   1.000
_cell.length_b   1.000
_cell.length_c   1.000
_cell.angle_alpha   90.00
_cell.angle_beta   90.00
_cell.angle_gamma   90.00
#
_symmetry.space_group_name_H-M   'P 1'
#
loop_
_entity.id
_entity.type
_entity.pdbx_description
1 polymer ?
#
loop_
_entity_poly.entity_id
_entity_poly.type
_entity_poly.pdbx_seq_one_letter_code
_entity_poly.pdbx_strand_id
1 'polypeptide(L)'
;MKNSPVESTSSSSSPADNLLLEDFGQKVDLTRRIREVLLNYPEGTTVLKELIQNADDAGATKVSLCLDRRSHGTQSLLSDKLAQWQGPALLAYNDAVFSEDDFVSISRIGGSSKHGQAWKTGRFGVGFNSVYHLTDLPSFISGKYVVIFDPQGVYLPNISAANPGKRIEFVSSSAIFMYKDQFSPYCGYGCDMKNPFHGTFFRFPLRNADQAANSKLSKQSYSEDDISLMFDQLYEEGVFSLLFLKSILSIEMCVWDDDMPEPRKIYSCSINSVTKDIIWHRQALLRLSNPTDSHDSNGCIFTGVLK
;
A
#
# COMPACT_ATOMS: atom_id res chain seq x y z
N MET A 1 -83.88 16.49 10.50
CA MET A 1 -82.63 15.72 10.61
C MET A 1 -81.66 16.56 11.41
N LYS A 2 -81.37 16.15 12.66
CA LYS A 2 -80.58 16.90 13.64
C LYS A 2 -79.14 16.38 13.64
N ASN A 3 -78.19 17.31 13.71
CA ASN A 3 -76.76 17.09 13.91
C ASN A 3 -76.48 16.42 15.26
N SER A 4 -75.49 15.52 15.30
CA SER A 4 -74.81 15.06 16.50
C SER A 4 -73.30 15.29 16.34
N PRO A 5 -72.57 15.73 17.39
CA PRO A 5 -71.16 16.07 17.30
C PRO A 5 -70.24 14.89 17.58
N VAL A 6 -69.04 15.02 17.03
CA VAL A 6 -67.86 14.18 17.20
C VAL A 6 -67.35 14.29 18.64
N GLU A 7 -67.19 13.15 19.34
CA GLU A 7 -66.45 13.07 20.59
C GLU A 7 -65.13 12.32 20.38
N SER A 8 -64.11 12.92 20.98
CA SER A 8 -62.67 12.73 20.82
C SER A 8 -62.17 11.40 21.37
N THR A 9 -61.50 10.61 20.53
CA THR A 9 -60.55 9.60 20.99
C THR A 9 -59.21 10.29 21.28
N SER A 10 -58.87 10.37 22.57
CA SER A 10 -57.56 10.77 23.05
C SER A 10 -56.50 9.75 22.62
N SER A 11 -55.76 10.05 21.56
CA SER A 11 -54.54 9.34 21.23
C SER A 11 -53.51 9.63 22.33
N SER A 12 -53.17 8.60 23.10
CA SER A 12 -52.04 8.59 24.02
C SER A 12 -50.74 8.77 23.23
N SER A 13 -50.31 10.02 23.05
CA SER A 13 -48.98 10.34 22.53
C SER A 13 -47.98 9.93 23.61
N SER A 14 -47.29 8.82 23.39
CA SER A 14 -46.16 8.45 24.23
C SER A 14 -45.11 9.58 24.16
N PRO A 15 -44.50 10.01 25.28
CA PRO A 15 -43.55 11.13 25.29
C PRO A 15 -42.21 10.83 24.58
N ALA A 16 -42.11 9.71 23.86
CA ALA A 16 -40.92 9.28 23.15
C ALA A 16 -40.77 9.88 21.74
N ASP A 17 -41.82 10.45 21.16
CA ASP A 17 -41.83 10.86 19.75
C ASP A 17 -41.20 12.24 19.44
N ASN A 18 -40.64 12.93 20.45
CA ASN A 18 -39.94 14.21 20.27
C ASN A 18 -38.49 14.17 20.79
N LEU A 19 -37.83 13.01 20.71
CA LEU A 19 -36.42 12.91 21.04
C LEU A 19 -35.57 13.26 19.81
N LEU A 20 -35.08 14.50 19.74
CA LEU A 20 -34.05 14.92 18.78
C LEU A 20 -32.71 14.28 19.20
N LEU A 21 -32.54 13.02 18.84
CA LEU A 21 -31.27 12.30 18.98
C LEU A 21 -30.36 12.68 17.80
N GLU A 22 -29.24 13.35 18.10
CA GLU A 22 -28.17 13.61 17.14
C GLU A 22 -27.02 12.62 17.37
N ASP A 23 -26.49 12.07 16.28
CA ASP A 23 -25.30 11.22 16.33
C ASP A 23 -24.08 12.05 16.77
N PHE A 24 -23.54 11.74 17.95
CA PHE A 24 -22.37 12.42 18.52
C PHE A 24 -21.25 11.43 18.85
N GLY A 25 -20.01 11.79 18.52
CA GLY A 25 -18.86 10.93 18.77
C GLY A 25 -17.54 11.58 18.35
N GLN A 26 -16.44 11.02 18.84
CA GLN A 26 -15.09 11.45 18.47
C GLN A 26 -14.76 11.02 17.04
N LYS A 27 -14.08 11.88 16.28
CA LYS A 27 -13.61 11.59 14.92
C LYS A 27 -12.10 11.65 14.87
N VAL A 28 -11.48 10.72 14.14
CA VAL A 28 -10.03 10.71 13.89
C VAL A 28 -9.79 11.33 12.51
N ASP A 29 -8.97 12.38 12.46
CA ASP A 29 -8.52 12.96 11.20
C ASP A 29 -7.41 12.09 10.59
N LEU A 30 -7.70 11.51 9.43
CA LEU A 30 -6.79 10.62 8.73
C LEU A 30 -5.46 11.30 8.38
N THR A 31 -5.52 12.56 7.93
CA THR A 31 -4.34 13.32 7.53
C THR A 31 -3.44 13.62 8.73
N ARG A 32 -4.05 13.88 9.90
CA ARG A 32 -3.32 13.99 11.17
C ARG A 32 -2.66 12.67 11.55
N ARG A 33 -3.39 11.55 11.44
CA ARG A 33 -2.84 10.23 11.79
C ARG A 33 -1.65 9.85 10.91
N ILE A 34 -1.72 10.12 9.61
CA ILE A 34 -0.59 9.91 8.69
C ILE A 34 0.60 10.78 9.11
N ARG A 35 0.40 12.07 9.38
CA ARG A 35 1.46 12.96 9.89
C ARG A 35 2.14 12.43 11.15
N GLU A 36 1.37 11.93 12.11
CA GLU A 36 1.91 11.31 13.31
C GLU A 36 2.78 10.08 13.01
N VAL A 37 2.42 9.28 12.00
CA VAL A 37 3.26 8.17 11.54
C VAL A 37 4.55 8.69 10.91
N LEU A 38 4.46 9.67 10.01
CA LEU A 38 5.64 10.24 9.33
C LEU A 38 6.65 10.84 10.31
N LEU A 39 6.20 11.46 11.41
CA LEU A 39 7.09 11.99 12.45
C LEU A 39 7.86 10.88 13.22
N ASN A 40 7.32 9.67 13.27
CA ASN A 40 7.92 8.55 14.01
C ASN A 40 8.70 7.58 13.11
N TYR A 41 8.64 7.76 11.79
CA TYR A 41 9.30 6.91 10.80
C TYR A 41 10.40 7.70 10.09
N PRO A 42 11.68 7.33 10.26
CA PRO A 42 12.78 8.01 9.59
C PRO A 42 12.60 8.04 8.08
N GLU A 43 12.98 9.16 7.48
CA GLU A 43 13.01 9.36 6.03
C GLU A 43 14.08 8.50 5.34
N GLY A 44 14.21 8.64 4.01
CA GLY A 44 15.23 7.97 3.22
C GLY A 44 14.95 6.49 2.99
N THR A 45 15.98 5.62 3.10
CA THR A 45 15.92 4.21 2.69
C THR A 45 14.90 3.37 3.47
N THR A 46 14.41 3.85 4.61
CA THR A 46 13.35 3.20 5.40
C THR A 46 12.11 2.91 4.57
N VAL A 47 11.66 3.86 3.72
CA VAL A 47 10.48 3.66 2.87
C VAL A 47 10.69 2.48 1.90
N LEU A 48 11.89 2.38 1.32
CA LEU A 48 12.24 1.30 0.40
C LEU A 48 12.31 -0.06 1.10
N LYS A 49 12.88 -0.09 2.31
CA LYS A 49 12.95 -1.29 3.16
C LYS A 49 11.55 -1.79 3.56
N GLU A 50 10.64 -0.88 3.89
CA GLU A 50 9.24 -1.23 4.19
C GLU A 50 8.52 -1.81 2.96
N LEU A 51 8.76 -1.27 1.76
CA LEU A 51 8.22 -1.84 0.51
C LEU A 51 8.75 -3.24 0.24
N ILE A 52 10.05 -3.47 0.45
CA ILE A 52 10.68 -4.80 0.33
C ILE A 52 10.08 -5.76 1.37
N GLN A 53 9.93 -5.33 2.62
CA GLN A 53 9.36 -6.16 3.68
C GLN A 53 7.89 -6.52 3.41
N ASN A 54 7.10 -5.57 2.89
CA ASN A 54 5.70 -5.82 2.50
C ASN A 54 5.60 -6.89 1.41
N ALA A 55 6.50 -6.86 0.42
CA ALA A 55 6.56 -7.88 -0.61
C ALA A 55 7.01 -9.24 -0.04
N ASP A 56 8.00 -9.26 0.86
CA ASP A 56 8.47 -10.48 1.52
C ASP A 56 7.37 -11.16 2.35
N ASP A 57 6.62 -10.38 3.12
CA ASP A 57 5.48 -10.85 3.93
C ASP A 57 4.28 -11.28 3.06
N ALA A 58 4.18 -10.77 1.82
CA ALA A 58 3.23 -11.24 0.81
C ALA A 58 3.69 -12.55 0.13
N GLY A 59 4.92 -13.00 0.39
CA GLY A 59 5.49 -14.21 -0.21
C GLY A 59 6.10 -13.99 -1.59
N ALA A 60 6.38 -12.75 -1.97
CA ALA A 60 7.07 -12.43 -3.22
C ALA A 60 8.48 -13.05 -3.24
N THR A 61 8.94 -13.47 -4.41
CA THR A 61 10.31 -13.94 -4.63
C THR A 61 11.19 -12.88 -5.29
N LYS A 62 10.56 -11.91 -5.97
CA LYS A 62 11.24 -10.81 -6.66
C LYS A 62 10.62 -9.48 -6.28
N VAL A 63 11.48 -8.49 -6.03
CA VAL A 63 11.11 -7.07 -5.92
C VAL A 63 11.91 -6.26 -6.92
N SER A 64 11.26 -5.30 -7.58
CA SER A 64 11.93 -4.28 -8.38
C SER A 64 11.45 -2.90 -7.93
N LEU A 65 12.40 -2.09 -7.44
CA LEU A 65 12.21 -0.68 -7.18
C LEU A 65 12.68 0.10 -8.41
N CYS A 66 11.89 1.03 -8.90
CA CYS A 66 12.24 1.74 -10.13
C CYS A 66 11.94 3.23 -10.01
N LEU A 67 12.93 4.06 -10.36
CA LEU A 67 12.71 5.48 -10.58
C LEU A 67 12.16 5.65 -11.99
N ASP A 68 10.86 5.93 -12.06
CA ASP A 68 10.15 6.24 -13.30
C ASP A 68 10.24 7.73 -13.56
N ARG A 69 10.98 8.11 -14.60
CA ARG A 69 11.16 9.51 -15.02
C ARG A 69 10.14 9.93 -16.06
N ARG A 70 9.29 8.99 -16.48
CA ARG A 70 8.36 9.22 -17.57
C ARG A 70 7.29 10.24 -17.20
N SER A 71 6.88 11.01 -18.20
CA SER A 71 5.76 11.93 -18.09
C SER A 71 4.58 11.43 -18.92
N HIS A 72 3.41 11.35 -18.28
CA HIS A 72 2.21 10.80 -18.89
C HIS A 72 1.22 11.90 -19.30
N GLY A 73 0.31 11.55 -20.23
CA GLY A 73 -0.76 12.45 -20.67
C GLY A 73 -1.68 12.89 -19.54
N THR A 74 -2.42 13.97 -19.76
CA THR A 74 -3.29 14.60 -18.75
C THR A 74 -4.69 14.94 -19.27
N GLN A 75 -5.05 14.48 -20.48
CA GLN A 75 -6.28 14.86 -21.16
C GLN A 75 -7.48 13.98 -20.75
N SER A 76 -7.22 12.74 -20.35
CA SER A 76 -8.25 11.75 -20.03
C SER A 76 -8.05 11.16 -18.62
N LEU A 77 -8.24 12.01 -17.61
CA LEU A 77 -8.08 11.67 -16.19
C LEU A 77 -9.43 11.53 -15.47
N LEU A 78 -9.44 10.87 -14.31
CA LEU A 78 -10.66 10.78 -13.47
C LEU A 78 -11.08 12.16 -12.91
N SER A 79 -10.13 13.09 -12.81
CA SER A 79 -10.32 14.48 -12.44
C SER A 79 -9.12 15.30 -12.93
N ASP A 80 -9.36 16.54 -13.36
CA ASP A 80 -8.31 17.46 -13.81
C ASP A 80 -7.23 17.71 -12.73
N LYS A 81 -7.60 17.59 -11.45
CA LYS A 81 -6.67 17.74 -10.33
C LYS A 81 -5.58 16.67 -10.30
N LEU A 82 -5.77 15.55 -11.00
CA LEU A 82 -4.80 14.46 -11.08
C LEU A 82 -3.67 14.74 -12.08
N ALA A 83 -3.79 15.77 -12.92
CA ALA A 83 -2.78 16.11 -13.93
C ALA A 83 -1.39 16.31 -13.33
N GLN A 84 -1.33 16.89 -12.13
CA GLN A 84 -0.08 17.13 -11.40
C GLN A 84 0.61 15.85 -10.89
N TRP A 85 -0.06 14.70 -10.91
CA TRP A 85 0.45 13.41 -10.43
C TRP A 85 0.84 12.45 -11.57
N GLN A 86 0.90 12.95 -12.80
CA GLN A 86 1.25 12.20 -14.01
C GLN A 86 2.74 12.26 -14.38
N GLY A 87 3.57 12.89 -13.53
CA GLY A 87 5.02 13.01 -13.73
C GLY A 87 5.84 11.88 -13.08
N PRO A 88 7.12 12.14 -12.77
CA PRO A 88 8.03 11.16 -12.19
C PRO A 88 7.51 10.49 -10.91
N ALA A 89 7.86 9.22 -10.73
CA ALA A 89 7.37 8.39 -9.64
C ALA A 89 8.42 7.39 -9.15
N LEU A 90 8.33 7.02 -7.87
CA LEU A 90 8.89 5.75 -7.43
C LEU A 90 7.87 4.64 -7.75
N LEU A 91 8.32 3.62 -8.48
CA LEU A 91 7.57 2.39 -8.71
C LEU A 91 8.11 1.28 -7.83
N ALA A 92 7.23 0.42 -7.34
CA ALA A 92 7.61 -0.80 -6.63
C ALA A 92 6.81 -1.98 -7.14
N TYR A 93 7.47 -2.88 -7.86
CA TYR A 93 6.92 -4.13 -8.37
C TYR A 93 7.31 -5.30 -7.46
N ASN A 94 6.39 -6.25 -7.28
CA ASN A 94 6.68 -7.59 -6.79
C ASN A 94 5.80 -8.64 -7.45
N ASP A 95 6.25 -9.89 -7.44
CA ASP A 95 5.59 -11.02 -8.11
C ASP A 95 4.50 -11.71 -7.25
N ALA A 96 4.16 -11.16 -6.08
CA ALA A 96 3.00 -11.60 -5.30
C ALA A 96 1.72 -10.85 -5.72
N VAL A 97 0.57 -11.49 -5.54
CA VAL A 97 -0.76 -10.92 -5.85
C VAL A 97 -1.53 -10.74 -4.54
N PHE A 98 -2.12 -9.57 -4.34
CA PHE A 98 -2.98 -9.29 -3.18
C PHE A 98 -4.18 -10.24 -3.12
N SER A 99 -4.41 -10.79 -1.93
CA SER A 99 -5.67 -11.44 -1.57
C SER A 99 -6.72 -10.39 -1.17
N GLU A 100 -8.00 -10.78 -1.06
CA GLU A 100 -9.05 -9.87 -0.55
C GLU A 100 -8.76 -9.41 0.88
N ASP A 101 -8.15 -10.26 1.71
CA ASP A 101 -7.72 -9.88 3.07
C ASP A 101 -6.62 -8.81 3.05
N ASP A 102 -5.73 -8.84 2.05
CA ASP A 102 -4.70 -7.81 1.90
C ASP A 102 -5.32 -6.47 1.46
N PHE A 103 -6.33 -6.47 0.58
CA PHE A 103 -7.10 -5.27 0.24
C PHE A 103 -7.82 -4.67 1.45
N VAL A 104 -8.42 -5.50 2.30
CA VAL A 104 -9.03 -5.02 3.55
C VAL A 104 -7.97 -4.49 4.52
N SER A 105 -6.83 -5.17 4.62
CA SER A 105 -5.75 -4.80 5.54
C SER A 105 -5.09 -3.47 5.16
N ILE A 106 -4.78 -3.27 3.87
CA ILE A 106 -4.08 -2.05 3.39
C ILE A 106 -4.94 -0.78 3.52
N SER A 107 -6.27 -0.92 3.53
CA SER A 107 -7.18 0.23 3.70
C SER A 107 -7.31 0.71 5.15
N ARG A 108 -6.84 -0.06 6.14
CA ARG A 108 -6.95 0.26 7.57
C ARG A 108 -5.67 0.90 8.10
N ILE A 109 -5.68 2.22 8.31
CA ILE A 109 -4.56 2.94 8.93
C ILE A 109 -4.51 2.63 10.43
N GLY A 110 -3.41 2.01 10.88
CA GLY A 110 -3.16 1.72 12.31
C GLY A 110 -4.07 0.65 12.94
N GLY A 111 -4.95 0.02 12.16
CA GLY A 111 -5.81 -1.08 12.60
C GLY A 111 -5.14 -2.42 12.34
N SER A 112 -4.14 -2.80 13.14
CA SER A 112 -3.62 -4.17 13.11
C SER A 112 -4.66 -5.13 13.67
N SER A 113 -5.63 -5.53 12.86
CA SER A 113 -6.58 -6.63 13.14
C SER A 113 -5.91 -8.00 13.05
N LYS A 114 -4.62 -8.12 13.38
CA LYS A 114 -3.86 -9.37 13.38
C LYS A 114 -3.43 -9.72 14.80
N HIS A 115 -4.40 -9.84 15.70
CA HIS A 115 -4.16 -10.54 16.97
C HIS A 115 -3.97 -12.06 16.77
N GLY A 116 -4.13 -12.59 15.54
CA GLY A 116 -3.98 -14.01 15.21
C GLY A 116 -2.92 -14.37 14.15
N GLN A 117 -2.13 -13.42 13.62
CA GLN A 117 -1.05 -13.72 12.66
C GLN A 117 0.26 -13.02 13.05
N ALA A 118 0.83 -13.44 14.18
CA ALA A 118 2.08 -12.91 14.73
C ALA A 118 3.33 -13.12 13.83
N TRP A 119 3.25 -13.93 12.77
CA TRP A 119 4.37 -14.24 11.86
C TRP A 119 4.55 -13.24 10.71
N LYS A 120 3.52 -12.43 10.44
CA LYS A 120 3.58 -11.25 9.57
C LYS A 120 4.23 -10.15 10.40
N THR A 121 5.56 -10.13 10.42
CA THR A 121 6.40 -9.27 11.28
C THR A 121 6.22 -7.78 11.02
N GLY A 122 5.60 -7.39 9.90
CA GLY A 122 5.14 -6.02 9.69
C GLY A 122 3.84 -5.70 10.42
N ARG A 123 3.81 -4.58 11.16
CA ARG A 123 2.56 -3.87 11.50
C ARG A 123 1.90 -3.42 10.20
N PHE A 124 1.19 -4.32 9.52
CA PHE A 124 0.38 -4.00 8.34
C PHE A 124 -0.51 -2.81 8.69
N GLY A 125 -0.28 -1.68 8.01
CA GLY A 125 -0.99 -0.41 8.20
C GLY A 125 -0.20 0.73 8.84
N VAL A 126 1.02 0.50 9.36
CA VAL A 126 1.93 1.60 9.77
C VAL A 126 3.09 1.75 8.79
N GLY A 127 3.75 0.64 8.42
CA GLY A 127 4.90 0.64 7.51
C GLY A 127 4.56 1.17 6.12
N PHE A 128 3.40 0.80 5.56
CA PHE A 128 2.94 1.32 4.27
C PHE A 128 2.74 2.84 4.29
N ASN A 129 2.32 3.45 5.41
CA ASN A 129 2.11 4.90 5.46
C ASN A 129 3.41 5.70 5.33
N SER A 130 4.59 5.06 5.47
CA SER A 130 5.87 5.72 5.21
C SER A 130 5.99 6.21 3.76
N VAL A 131 5.25 5.64 2.80
CA VAL A 131 5.22 6.12 1.41
C VAL A 131 4.68 7.55 1.29
N TYR A 132 3.93 8.03 2.29
CA TYR A 132 3.48 9.42 2.34
C TYR A 132 4.61 10.41 2.62
N HIS A 133 5.84 9.97 2.90
CA HIS A 133 7.02 10.84 2.77
C HIS A 133 7.21 11.29 1.33
N LEU A 134 7.00 10.39 0.37
CA LEU A 134 7.29 10.61 -1.05
C LEU A 134 6.10 11.20 -1.83
N THR A 135 4.86 10.82 -1.50
CA THR A 135 3.68 11.13 -2.31
C THR A 135 2.45 11.45 -1.46
N ASP A 136 1.47 12.18 -2.03
CA ASP A 136 0.13 12.29 -1.43
C ASP A 136 -0.89 11.33 -2.03
N LEU A 137 -0.55 10.69 -3.15
CA LEU A 137 -1.49 9.92 -3.96
C LEU A 137 -0.94 8.52 -4.29
N PRO A 138 -0.61 7.70 -3.27
CA PRO A 138 -0.11 6.36 -3.52
C PRO A 138 -1.19 5.53 -4.20
N SER A 139 -0.76 4.71 -5.16
CA SER A 139 -1.64 3.87 -5.95
C SER A 139 -0.98 2.55 -6.26
N PHE A 140 -1.78 1.53 -6.59
CA PHE A 140 -1.26 0.25 -7.02
C PHE A 140 -2.25 -0.53 -7.87
N ILE A 141 -1.71 -1.49 -8.60
CA ILE A 141 -2.47 -2.53 -9.29
C ILE A 141 -2.08 -3.91 -8.76
N SER A 142 -3.08 -4.75 -8.55
CA SER A 142 -2.89 -6.18 -8.27
C SER A 142 -4.13 -6.96 -8.70
N GLY A 143 -3.91 -8.07 -9.40
CA GLY A 143 -4.99 -8.83 -10.02
C GLY A 143 -5.77 -7.94 -11.00
N LYS A 144 -7.08 -7.84 -10.80
CA LYS A 144 -7.97 -7.07 -11.69
C LYS A 144 -8.30 -5.66 -11.18
N TYR A 145 -7.63 -5.19 -10.13
CA TYR A 145 -7.96 -3.93 -9.46
C TYR A 145 -6.84 -2.92 -9.51
N VAL A 146 -7.19 -1.68 -9.84
CA VAL A 146 -6.40 -0.48 -9.52
C VAL A 146 -6.97 0.13 -8.25
N VAL A 147 -6.10 0.48 -7.31
CA VAL A 147 -6.46 1.19 -6.08
C VAL A 147 -5.68 2.49 -6.02
N ILE A 148 -6.36 3.59 -5.73
CA ILE A 148 -5.77 4.93 -5.55
C ILE A 148 -6.24 5.46 -4.21
N PHE A 149 -5.30 5.85 -3.36
CA PHE A 149 -5.60 6.49 -2.07
C PHE A 149 -5.50 8.02 -2.22
N ASP A 150 -6.46 8.71 -1.60
CA ASP A 150 -6.50 10.16 -1.49
C ASP A 150 -6.97 10.54 -0.07
N PRO A 151 -6.12 10.35 0.95
CA PRO A 151 -6.48 10.58 2.35
C PRO A 151 -6.89 12.02 2.64
N GLN A 152 -6.58 12.97 1.75
CA GLN A 152 -6.93 14.38 1.90
C GLN A 152 -8.31 14.72 1.33
N GLY A 153 -8.87 13.88 0.46
CA GLY A 153 -10.17 14.14 -0.16
C GLY A 153 -10.12 15.18 -1.29
N VAL A 154 -8.95 15.45 -1.87
CA VAL A 154 -8.72 16.64 -2.72
C VAL A 154 -8.76 16.30 -4.21
N TYR A 155 -8.24 15.15 -4.61
CA TYR A 155 -7.86 14.82 -5.98
C TYR A 155 -8.86 13.88 -6.67
N LEU A 156 -9.39 12.88 -5.96
CA LEU A 156 -10.31 11.90 -6.55
C LEU A 156 -11.77 12.40 -6.50
N PRO A 157 -12.59 12.12 -7.53
CA PRO A 157 -14.00 12.47 -7.52
C PRO A 157 -14.81 11.55 -6.61
N ASN A 158 -15.89 12.07 -6.01
CA ASN A 158 -16.91 11.28 -5.30
C ASN A 158 -16.35 10.37 -4.19
N ILE A 159 -15.38 10.85 -3.41
CA ILE A 159 -14.87 10.15 -2.22
C ILE A 159 -15.41 10.80 -0.94
N SER A 160 -15.35 10.07 0.18
CA SER A 160 -15.77 10.57 1.49
C SER A 160 -14.66 10.38 2.52
N ALA A 161 -14.75 11.06 3.66
CA ALA A 161 -13.79 10.89 4.74
C ALA A 161 -13.70 9.43 5.26
N ALA A 162 -14.80 8.65 5.14
CA ALA A 162 -14.82 7.24 5.50
C ALA A 162 -14.16 6.33 4.44
N ASN A 163 -14.17 6.74 3.17
CA ASN A 163 -13.58 6.00 2.06
C ASN A 163 -12.76 6.95 1.17
N PRO A 164 -11.57 7.37 1.62
CA PRO A 164 -10.77 8.40 0.96
C PRO A 164 -9.86 7.78 -0.11
N GLY A 165 -10.50 7.14 -1.09
CA GLY A 165 -9.83 6.42 -2.16
C GLY A 165 -10.81 5.75 -3.12
N LYS A 166 -10.27 5.12 -4.16
CA LYS A 166 -11.03 4.36 -5.15
C LYS A 166 -10.39 3.01 -5.40
N ARG A 167 -11.23 1.97 -5.53
CA ARG A 167 -10.88 0.66 -6.07
C ARG A 167 -11.66 0.47 -7.37
N ILE A 168 -10.95 0.26 -8.47
CA ILE A 168 -11.51 0.21 -9.81
C ILE A 168 -11.16 -1.16 -10.40
N GLU A 169 -12.18 -1.94 -10.77
CA GLU A 169 -11.97 -3.16 -11.55
C GLU A 169 -11.73 -2.76 -13.01
N PHE A 170 -10.55 -3.03 -13.56
CA PHE A 170 -10.15 -2.48 -14.87
C PHE A 170 -10.39 -3.45 -16.03
N VAL A 171 -10.54 -4.75 -15.75
CA VAL A 171 -10.71 -5.80 -16.78
C VAL A 171 -12.10 -5.76 -17.42
N SER A 172 -13.15 -5.54 -16.61
CA SER A 172 -14.54 -5.52 -17.06
C SER A 172 -15.08 -4.10 -17.31
N SER A 173 -14.35 -3.08 -16.84
CA SER A 173 -14.82 -1.70 -16.89
C SER A 173 -14.42 -0.98 -18.17
N SER A 174 -15.36 -0.22 -18.74
CA SER A 174 -15.08 0.71 -19.83
C SER A 174 -14.26 1.92 -19.41
N ALA A 175 -14.02 2.10 -18.10
CA ALA A 175 -13.22 3.21 -17.56
C ALA A 175 -11.82 3.29 -18.20
N ILE A 176 -11.24 2.16 -18.59
CA ILE A 176 -9.92 2.11 -19.23
C ILE A 176 -9.89 2.88 -20.56
N PHE A 177 -11.00 2.84 -21.30
CA PHE A 177 -11.13 3.51 -22.59
C PHE A 177 -11.44 4.99 -22.44
N MET A 178 -12.17 5.37 -21.37
CA MET A 178 -12.54 6.76 -21.10
C MET A 178 -11.38 7.54 -20.46
N TYR A 179 -10.59 6.89 -19.61
CA TYR A 179 -9.54 7.53 -18.81
C TYR A 179 -8.16 6.96 -19.17
N LYS A 180 -7.83 6.94 -20.46
CA LYS A 180 -6.60 6.32 -20.98
C LYS A 180 -5.34 6.86 -20.31
N ASP A 181 -5.27 8.18 -20.17
CA ASP A 181 -4.11 8.85 -19.56
C ASP A 181 -3.96 8.48 -18.09
N GLN A 182 -5.08 8.32 -17.35
CA GLN A 182 -5.06 7.92 -15.95
C GLN A 182 -4.38 6.57 -15.73
N PHE A 183 -4.61 5.64 -16.68
CA PHE A 183 -4.21 4.24 -16.53
C PHE A 183 -2.93 3.87 -17.29
N SER A 184 -2.52 4.68 -18.26
CA SER A 184 -1.26 4.50 -18.98
C SER A 184 -0.01 4.33 -18.10
N PRO A 185 0.12 4.96 -16.91
CA PRO A 185 1.30 4.78 -16.07
C PRO A 185 1.44 3.38 -15.46
N TYR A 186 0.36 2.58 -15.45
CA TYR A 186 0.38 1.20 -14.94
C TYR A 186 0.79 0.17 -15.99
N CYS A 187 0.96 0.58 -17.25
CA CYS A 187 1.47 -0.30 -18.30
C CYS A 187 2.98 -0.51 -18.10
N GLY A 188 3.34 -1.65 -17.52
CA GLY A 188 4.72 -2.02 -17.22
C GLY A 188 4.79 -3.32 -16.42
N TYR A 189 5.99 -3.92 -16.35
CA TYR A 189 6.21 -5.19 -15.65
C TYR A 189 5.25 -6.33 -16.09
N GLY A 190 4.82 -6.31 -17.36
CA GLY A 190 3.86 -7.27 -17.92
C GLY A 190 2.38 -6.91 -17.68
N CYS A 191 2.08 -5.80 -17.00
CA CYS A 191 0.72 -5.28 -16.92
C CYS A 191 0.34 -4.58 -18.23
N ASP A 192 -0.74 -5.04 -18.86
CA ASP A 192 -1.25 -4.50 -20.12
C ASP A 192 -2.52 -3.65 -19.94
N MET A 193 -2.99 -3.52 -18.70
CA MET A 193 -4.24 -2.84 -18.34
C MET A 193 -5.48 -3.40 -19.08
N LYS A 194 -5.44 -4.69 -19.46
CA LYS A 194 -6.53 -5.40 -20.14
C LYS A 194 -6.87 -6.72 -19.45
N ASN A 195 -5.84 -7.46 -19.04
CA ASN A 195 -5.96 -8.75 -18.37
C ASN A 195 -5.65 -8.63 -16.88
N PRO A 196 -6.13 -9.56 -16.03
CA PRO A 196 -5.71 -9.61 -14.63
C PRO A 196 -4.18 -9.66 -14.51
N PHE A 197 -3.62 -8.76 -13.71
CA PHE A 197 -2.19 -8.65 -13.49
C PHE A 197 -1.70 -9.65 -12.45
N HIS A 198 -0.77 -10.52 -12.85
CA HIS A 198 -0.15 -11.52 -11.98
C HIS A 198 1.09 -10.97 -11.27
N GLY A 199 0.85 -9.94 -10.47
CA GLY A 199 1.83 -9.32 -9.59
C GLY A 199 1.19 -8.15 -8.86
N THR A 200 1.99 -7.42 -8.10
CA THR A 200 1.60 -6.16 -7.49
C THR A 200 2.55 -5.07 -7.92
N PHE A 201 2.00 -3.98 -8.43
CA PHE A 201 2.76 -2.84 -8.94
C PHE A 201 2.25 -1.55 -8.31
N PHE A 202 3.06 -0.97 -7.42
CA PHE A 202 2.80 0.31 -6.79
C PHE A 202 3.39 1.44 -7.61
N ARG A 203 2.68 2.57 -7.62
CA ARG A 203 3.12 3.85 -8.18
C ARG A 203 2.98 4.93 -7.11
N PHE A 204 4.08 5.64 -6.86
CA PHE A 204 4.18 6.75 -5.93
C PHE A 204 4.69 8.00 -6.67
N PRO A 205 3.80 8.77 -7.31
CA PRO A 205 4.18 10.01 -7.98
C PRO A 205 4.84 10.97 -7.00
N LEU A 206 6.03 11.47 -7.32
CA LEU A 206 6.84 12.25 -6.39
C LEU A 206 6.20 13.60 -6.10
N ARG A 207 6.09 13.95 -4.82
CA ARG A 207 5.62 15.26 -4.39
C ARG A 207 6.67 16.31 -4.74
N ASN A 208 6.32 17.27 -5.59
CA ASN A 208 7.16 18.42 -5.90
C ASN A 208 6.98 19.55 -4.85
N ALA A 209 7.77 20.62 -4.96
CA ALA A 209 7.75 21.74 -4.01
C ALA A 209 6.37 22.44 -3.90
N ASP A 210 5.69 22.65 -5.03
CA ASP A 210 4.37 23.28 -5.06
C ASP A 210 3.30 22.42 -4.37
N GLN A 211 3.34 21.11 -4.62
CA GLN A 211 2.47 20.14 -3.96
C GLN A 211 2.78 20.06 -2.47
N ALA A 212 4.05 20.06 -2.07
CA ALA A 212 4.49 20.05 -0.68
C ALA A 212 3.99 21.27 0.09
N ALA A 213 4.05 22.46 -0.51
CA ALA A 213 3.51 23.68 0.10
C ALA A 213 2.02 23.54 0.46
N ASN A 214 1.24 22.83 -0.35
CA ASN A 214 -0.21 22.67 -0.20
C ASN A 214 -0.64 21.38 0.54
N SER A 215 0.25 20.39 0.65
CA SER A 215 -0.07 19.09 1.25
C SER A 215 -0.38 19.20 2.75
N LYS A 216 -1.43 18.49 3.18
CA LYS A 216 -1.75 18.28 4.61
C LYS A 216 -1.00 17.10 5.22
N LEU A 217 -0.27 16.32 4.41
CA LEU A 217 0.45 15.11 4.84
C LEU A 217 1.92 15.38 5.13
N SER A 218 2.64 16.05 4.22
CA SER A 218 4.05 16.38 4.42
C SER A 218 4.45 17.64 3.65
N LYS A 219 5.35 18.43 4.24
CA LYS A 219 5.91 19.64 3.61
C LYS A 219 7.22 19.39 2.86
N GLN A 220 7.62 18.13 2.75
CA GLN A 220 8.80 17.72 2.00
C GLN A 220 8.46 17.38 0.56
N SER A 221 9.42 17.64 -0.31
CA SER A 221 9.42 17.25 -1.71
C SER A 221 10.60 16.34 -2.00
N TYR A 222 10.44 15.45 -2.99
CA TYR A 222 11.50 14.58 -3.47
C TYR A 222 11.71 14.81 -4.97
N SER A 223 12.97 14.89 -5.36
CA SER A 223 13.42 14.91 -6.75
C SER A 223 13.84 13.52 -7.20
N GLU A 224 14.06 13.37 -8.51
CA GLU A 224 14.61 12.15 -9.10
C GLU A 224 16.02 11.83 -8.57
N ASP A 225 16.81 12.86 -8.26
CA ASP A 225 18.16 12.71 -7.69
C ASP A 225 18.09 12.18 -6.25
N ASP A 226 17.10 12.61 -5.46
CA ASP A 226 16.87 12.09 -4.11
C ASP A 226 16.56 10.58 -4.14
N ILE A 227 15.72 10.13 -5.08
CA ILE A 227 15.42 8.70 -5.25
C ILE A 227 16.65 7.92 -5.73
N SER A 228 17.45 8.51 -6.63
CA SER A 228 18.70 7.90 -7.09
C SER A 228 19.68 7.71 -5.93
N LEU A 229 19.84 8.73 -5.08
CA LEU A 229 20.66 8.64 -3.86
C LEU A 229 20.13 7.60 -2.88
N MET A 230 18.82 7.48 -2.72
CA MET A 230 18.21 6.44 -1.88
C MET A 230 18.50 5.03 -2.43
N PHE A 231 18.57 4.84 -3.74
CA PHE A 231 18.96 3.56 -4.34
C PHE A 231 20.44 3.25 -4.10
N ASP A 232 21.33 4.23 -4.23
CA ASP A 232 22.75 4.05 -3.91
C ASP A 232 22.92 3.63 -2.44
N GLN A 233 22.31 4.36 -1.51
CA GLN A 233 22.32 4.04 -0.08
C GLN A 233 21.73 2.67 0.22
N LEU A 234 20.58 2.34 -0.39
CA LEU A 234 19.95 1.04 -0.21
C LEU A 234 20.82 -0.09 -0.76
N TYR A 235 21.57 0.12 -1.84
CA TYR A 235 22.45 -0.90 -2.39
C TYR A 235 23.64 -1.16 -1.47
N GLU A 236 24.27 -0.10 -0.97
CA GLU A 236 25.37 -0.18 0.01
C GLU A 236 24.92 -0.87 1.31
N GLU A 237 23.70 -0.59 1.78
CA GLU A 237 23.10 -1.24 2.96
C GLU A 237 22.52 -2.65 2.67
N GLY A 238 22.12 -2.90 1.42
CA GLY A 238 21.16 -3.92 1.01
C GLY A 238 21.72 -5.33 0.97
N VAL A 239 23.04 -5.47 0.86
CA VAL A 239 23.73 -6.77 0.89
C VAL A 239 23.41 -7.55 2.19
N PHE A 240 23.29 -6.85 3.32
CA PHE A 240 22.91 -7.47 4.59
C PHE A 240 21.40 -7.65 4.74
N SER A 241 20.59 -6.81 4.08
CA SER A 241 19.13 -6.85 4.21
C SER A 241 18.54 -8.14 3.63
N LEU A 242 19.10 -8.66 2.53
CA LEU A 242 18.71 -9.95 1.96
C LEU A 242 18.87 -11.12 2.92
N LEU A 243 19.85 -11.10 3.83
CA LEU A 243 20.07 -12.22 4.77
C LEU A 243 18.87 -12.46 5.70
N PHE A 244 18.08 -11.43 5.96
CA PHE A 244 16.97 -11.47 6.92
C PHE A 244 15.59 -11.59 6.28
N LEU A 245 15.49 -11.41 4.95
CA LEU A 245 14.24 -11.64 4.22
C LEU A 245 13.92 -13.15 4.18
N LYS A 246 12.64 -13.50 4.03
CA LYS A 246 12.16 -14.88 4.13
C LYS A 246 11.97 -15.52 2.76
N SER A 247 11.34 -14.78 1.86
CA SER A 247 10.83 -15.22 0.57
C SER A 247 11.57 -14.58 -0.58
N ILE A 248 11.98 -13.31 -0.43
CA ILE A 248 12.66 -12.57 -1.49
C ILE A 248 14.03 -13.20 -1.79
N LEU A 249 14.24 -13.45 -3.08
CA LEU A 249 15.45 -14.03 -3.67
C LEU A 249 16.21 -13.01 -4.52
N SER A 250 15.51 -12.00 -5.06
CA SER A 250 16.09 -10.97 -5.91
C SER A 250 15.47 -9.60 -5.62
N ILE A 251 16.33 -8.61 -5.45
CA ILE A 251 15.97 -7.19 -5.39
C ILE A 251 16.68 -6.50 -6.55
N GLU A 252 15.93 -5.74 -7.33
CA GLU A 252 16.42 -4.96 -8.45
C GLU A 252 16.11 -3.47 -8.23
N MET A 253 17.05 -2.60 -8.59
CA MET A 253 16.86 -1.14 -8.61
C MET A 253 17.07 -0.67 -10.04
N CYS A 254 16.07 0.02 -10.59
CA CYS A 254 16.00 0.36 -12.01
C CYS A 254 15.71 1.86 -12.21
N VAL A 255 15.96 2.35 -13.43
CA VAL A 255 15.45 3.62 -13.92
C VAL A 255 14.65 3.38 -15.20
N TRP A 256 13.55 4.11 -15.37
CA TRP A 256 12.73 4.08 -16.56
C TRP A 256 12.61 5.48 -17.15
N ASP A 257 13.33 5.72 -18.24
CA ASP A 257 13.30 6.97 -19.01
C ASP A 257 12.21 6.92 -20.12
N ASP A 258 11.74 8.08 -20.60
CA ASP A 258 10.65 8.23 -21.60
C ASP A 258 10.88 7.48 -22.91
N ASP A 259 12.13 7.34 -23.32
CA ASP A 259 12.54 6.69 -24.56
C ASP A 259 12.69 5.17 -24.45
N MET A 260 12.55 4.62 -23.24
CA MET A 260 12.80 3.22 -22.96
C MET A 260 11.50 2.39 -22.92
N PRO A 261 11.42 1.26 -23.64
CA PRO A 261 10.23 0.39 -23.59
C PRO A 261 10.11 -0.36 -22.27
N GLU A 262 11.23 -0.56 -21.56
CA GLU A 262 11.31 -1.29 -20.30
C GLU A 262 12.32 -0.63 -19.35
N PRO A 263 12.19 -0.80 -18.02
CA PRO A 263 13.14 -0.29 -17.05
C PRO A 263 14.56 -0.82 -17.26
N ARG A 264 15.54 0.08 -17.21
CA ARG A 264 16.97 -0.27 -17.20
C ARG A 264 17.44 -0.52 -15.77
N LYS A 265 17.97 -1.72 -15.53
CA LYS A 265 18.57 -2.10 -14.24
C LYS A 265 19.84 -1.30 -13.96
N ILE A 266 19.97 -0.79 -12.74
CA ILE A 266 21.16 -0.09 -12.22
C ILE A 266 21.86 -0.98 -11.21
N TYR A 267 21.12 -1.43 -10.19
CA TYR A 267 21.63 -2.34 -9.17
C TYR A 267 20.79 -3.61 -9.12
N SER A 268 21.43 -4.69 -8.66
CA SER A 268 20.71 -5.92 -8.35
C SER A 268 21.47 -6.70 -7.30
N CYS A 269 20.72 -7.31 -6.40
CA CYS A 269 21.24 -8.25 -5.45
C CYS A 269 20.35 -9.49 -5.44
N SER A 270 20.97 -10.65 -5.63
CA SER A 270 20.27 -11.93 -5.73
C SER A 270 21.01 -13.02 -4.99
N ILE A 271 20.27 -13.98 -4.44
CA ILE A 271 20.85 -15.17 -3.84
C ILE A 271 21.20 -16.15 -4.97
N ASN A 272 22.50 -16.43 -5.13
CA ASN A 272 22.97 -17.44 -6.07
C ASN A 272 22.77 -18.84 -5.47
N SER A 273 22.46 -19.83 -6.32
CA SER A 273 22.30 -21.24 -5.93
C SER A 273 21.20 -21.50 -4.89
N VAL A 274 20.00 -21.00 -5.16
CA VAL A 274 18.82 -21.24 -4.30
C VAL A 274 18.49 -22.73 -4.25
N THR A 275 18.76 -23.38 -3.13
CA THR A 275 18.28 -24.73 -2.82
C THR A 275 16.96 -24.65 -2.06
N LYS A 276 16.13 -25.71 -2.15
CA LYS A 276 14.93 -25.83 -1.32
C LYS A 276 15.26 -25.72 0.17
N ASP A 277 16.45 -26.17 0.57
CA ASP A 277 16.94 -26.08 1.93
C ASP A 277 17.17 -24.62 2.37
N ILE A 278 17.76 -23.75 1.53
CA ILE A 278 17.96 -22.33 1.89
C ILE A 278 16.62 -21.63 2.14
N ILE A 279 15.64 -21.85 1.27
CA ILE A 279 14.28 -21.30 1.44
C ILE A 279 13.66 -21.84 2.73
N TRP A 280 13.78 -23.16 2.96
CA TRP A 280 13.23 -23.81 4.14
C TRP A 280 13.87 -23.28 5.43
N HIS A 281 15.19 -23.11 5.49
CA HIS A 281 15.89 -22.58 6.67
C HIS A 281 15.50 -21.13 6.98
N ARG A 282 15.38 -20.27 5.96
CA ARG A 282 14.92 -18.87 6.14
C ARG A 282 13.50 -18.81 6.70
N GLN A 283 12.64 -19.73 6.29
CA GLN A 283 11.28 -19.87 6.82
C GLN A 283 11.24 -20.57 8.19
N ALA A 284 12.20 -21.45 8.49
CA ALA A 284 12.24 -22.26 9.72
C ALA A 284 12.71 -21.48 10.95
N LEU A 285 13.58 -20.48 10.82
CA LEU A 285 13.99 -19.59 11.92
C LEU A 285 12.79 -18.94 12.63
N LEU A 286 11.68 -18.75 11.92
CA LEU A 286 10.42 -18.24 12.48
C LEU A 286 9.65 -19.28 13.30
N ARG A 287 9.78 -20.58 12.99
CA ARG A 287 9.12 -21.66 13.74
C ARG A 287 9.74 -21.83 15.12
N LEU A 288 11.05 -21.60 15.25
CA LEU A 288 11.78 -21.67 16.52
C LEU A 288 11.54 -20.44 17.41
N SER A 289 10.98 -19.36 16.86
CA SER A 289 10.66 -18.13 17.60
C SER A 289 9.30 -18.18 18.32
N ASN A 290 8.56 -19.29 18.20
CA ASN A 290 7.27 -19.51 18.85
C ASN A 290 7.38 -20.62 19.90
N PRO A 291 7.43 -20.31 21.21
CA PRO A 291 7.04 -21.27 22.22
C PRO A 291 5.50 -21.28 22.24
N THR A 292 4.89 -22.01 21.31
CA THR A 292 3.52 -22.48 21.58
C THR A 292 3.64 -23.60 22.58
N ASP A 293 3.09 -23.39 23.77
CA ASP A 293 2.83 -24.40 24.80
C ASP A 293 2.17 -25.62 24.17
N SER A 294 2.99 -26.61 23.79
CA SER A 294 2.55 -27.99 23.68
C SER A 294 2.82 -28.63 25.03
N HIS A 295 1.83 -28.59 25.91
CA HIS A 295 1.66 -29.67 26.87
C HIS A 295 1.48 -30.96 26.07
N ASP A 296 2.59 -31.65 25.83
CA ASP A 296 2.61 -33.10 25.78
C ASP A 296 4.01 -33.58 26.15
N SER A 297 4.09 -34.05 27.39
CA SER A 297 5.17 -34.87 27.89
C SER A 297 5.25 -36.16 27.06
N ASN A 298 6.24 -36.26 26.18
CA ASN A 298 7.04 -37.49 26.01
C ASN A 298 8.31 -37.23 25.20
N GLY A 299 9.40 -37.82 25.69
CA GLY A 299 10.77 -37.39 25.41
C GLY A 299 11.29 -37.59 23.98
N CYS A 300 12.28 -36.77 23.64
CA CYS A 300 13.48 -37.26 22.95
C CYS A 300 14.64 -36.30 23.26
N ILE A 301 15.63 -36.80 24.00
CA ILE A 301 16.88 -36.10 24.28
C ILE A 301 17.75 -36.25 23.02
N PHE A 302 18.01 -35.14 22.30
CA PHE A 302 19.08 -35.09 21.31
C PHE A 302 20.24 -34.29 21.88
N THR A 303 21.26 -35.00 22.35
CA THR A 303 22.60 -34.47 22.62
C THR A 303 23.38 -34.41 21.30
N GLY A 304 23.55 -33.20 20.76
CA GLY A 304 24.43 -32.94 19.63
C GLY A 304 25.71 -32.26 20.10
N VAL A 305 26.81 -33.03 20.14
CA VAL A 305 28.18 -32.53 20.36
C VAL A 305 28.68 -31.93 19.05
N LEU A 306 29.08 -30.66 19.08
CA LEU A 306 29.81 -30.01 17.97
C LEU A 306 31.23 -30.59 17.88
N LYS A 307 31.61 -31.02 16.68
CA LYS A 307 32.99 -31.08 16.20
C LYS A 307 33.09 -30.24 14.94
#